data_AF-A0A3E0VL19-F1
#
_entry.id   AF-A0A3E0VL19-F1
#
_cell.length_a   1.000
_cell.length_b   1.000
_cell.length_c   1.000
_cell.angle_alpha   90.00
_cell.angle_beta   90.00
_cell.angle_gamma   90.00
#
_symmetry.space_group_name_H-M   'P 1'
#
loop_
_entity.id
_entity.type
_entity.pdbx_description
1 polymer ?
#
loop_
_entity_poly.entity_id
_entity_poly.type
_entity_poly.pdbx_seq_one_letter_code
_entity_poly.pdbx_strand_id
1 'polypeptide(L)'
;MPSTPYIAFTEFLSRADRALNGWSGFREHVRSGARAMAALTGETLPRSFDPRLAPLAENAGPVSPPFTGGIWRLLALNNREIARSLFLYESASAASEHVRKLQRSSDDIEVHLIRGPVSMQHGWYATLDSVAVMSCGRWYPAAGLCHESAVYSVTALRTARVTPDVAATAARTLAARAADRAAARARSRGGVNA
;
A
#
# COMPACT_ATOMS: atom_id res chain seq x y z
N MET A 1 -23.22 -5.39 -16.25
CA MET A 1 -22.89 -5.64 -14.84
C MET A 1 -21.85 -4.62 -14.41
N PRO A 2 -22.04 -3.83 -13.33
CA PRO A 2 -20.95 -2.99 -12.87
C PRO A 2 -19.89 -3.90 -12.22
N SER A 3 -18.69 -3.90 -12.79
CA SER A 3 -17.52 -4.57 -12.23
C SER A 3 -17.10 -3.82 -10.96
N THR A 4 -17.15 -4.49 -9.82
CA THR A 4 -16.89 -3.89 -8.50
C THR A 4 -15.38 -3.63 -8.32
N PRO A 5 -14.95 -2.53 -7.66
CA PRO A 5 -13.58 -2.41 -7.18
C PRO A 5 -13.21 -3.63 -6.32
N TYR A 6 -11.92 -3.93 -6.19
CA TYR A 6 -11.49 -5.14 -5.49
C TYR A 6 -10.21 -4.94 -4.72
N ILE A 7 -10.02 -5.82 -3.75
CA ILE A 7 -8.86 -5.82 -2.86
C ILE A 7 -7.89 -6.88 -3.32
N ALA A 8 -6.63 -6.49 -3.48
CA ALA A 8 -5.53 -7.38 -3.82
C ALA A 8 -4.47 -7.39 -2.72
N PHE A 9 -4.10 -8.57 -2.23
CA PHE A 9 -2.96 -8.77 -1.36
C PHE A 9 -1.66 -8.93 -2.15
N THR A 10 -0.64 -8.14 -1.82
CA THR A 10 0.71 -8.30 -2.37
C THR A 10 1.60 -8.82 -1.27
N GLU A 11 2.05 -10.06 -1.42
CA GLU A 11 2.97 -10.74 -0.52
C GLU A 11 4.43 -10.42 -0.88
N PHE A 12 5.27 -10.32 0.14
CA PHE A 12 6.71 -10.12 0.06
C PHE A 12 7.38 -11.27 0.80
N LEU A 13 8.28 -11.98 0.11
CA LEU A 13 9.00 -13.14 0.62
C LEU A 13 10.39 -12.79 1.17
N SER A 14 10.79 -11.52 1.03
CA SER A 14 12.09 -11.03 1.46
C SER A 14 12.02 -9.57 1.88
N ARG A 15 12.80 -9.23 2.90
CA ARG A 15 13.00 -7.83 3.32
C ARG A 15 13.76 -7.01 2.28
N ALA A 16 14.52 -7.67 1.40
CA ALA A 16 15.21 -7.04 0.28
C ALA A 16 14.30 -6.80 -0.93
N ASP A 17 13.02 -7.19 -0.86
CA ASP A 17 12.08 -6.98 -1.95
C ASP A 17 11.97 -5.48 -2.29
N ARG A 18 12.24 -5.14 -3.55
CA ARG A 18 12.21 -3.77 -4.03
C ARG A 18 10.83 -3.12 -3.88
N ALA A 19 9.76 -3.89 -4.07
CA ALA A 19 8.40 -3.39 -3.93
C ALA A 19 8.06 -3.10 -2.47
N LEU A 20 8.53 -3.94 -1.54
CA LEU A 20 8.42 -3.68 -0.10
C LEU A 20 9.18 -2.41 0.28
N ASN A 21 10.42 -2.25 -0.19
CA ASN A 21 11.21 -1.05 0.07
C ASN A 21 10.56 0.22 -0.50
N GLY A 22 10.00 0.13 -1.71
CA GLY A 22 9.26 1.23 -2.33
C GLY A 22 7.99 1.59 -1.54
N TRP A 23 7.26 0.60 -1.03
CA TRP A 23 6.12 0.82 -0.15
C TRP A 23 6.53 1.49 1.18
N SER A 24 7.59 1.00 1.82
CA SER A 24 8.11 1.55 3.08
C SER A 24 8.53 3.00 2.92
N GLY A 25 9.25 3.33 1.84
CA GLY A 25 9.64 4.70 1.53
C GLY A 25 8.44 5.61 1.22
N PHE A 26 7.45 5.12 0.46
CA PHE A 26 6.21 5.85 0.22
C PHE A 26 5.47 6.16 1.54
N ARG A 27 5.38 5.16 2.41
CA ARG A 27 4.72 5.31 3.71
C ARG A 27 5.44 6.30 4.62
N GLU A 28 6.77 6.30 4.63
CA GLU A 28 7.52 7.30 5.39
C GLU A 28 7.25 8.72 4.87
N HIS A 29 7.13 8.92 3.55
CA HIS A 29 6.71 10.21 3.01
C HIS A 29 5.29 10.62 3.45
N VAL A 30 4.34 9.67 3.51
CA VAL A 30 2.99 9.93 4.04
C VAL A 30 3.07 10.34 5.52
N ARG A 31 3.89 9.64 6.32
CA ARG A 31 4.12 9.95 7.74
C ARG A 31 4.74 11.34 7.92
N SER A 32 5.75 11.66 7.13
CA SER A 32 6.41 12.97 7.14
C SER A 32 5.42 14.08 6.76
N GLY A 33 4.61 13.88 5.71
CA GLY A 33 3.55 14.81 5.32
C GLY A 33 2.49 15.00 6.40
N ALA A 34 2.09 13.91 7.08
CA ALA A 34 1.17 13.98 8.21
C ALA A 34 1.77 14.80 9.37
N ARG A 35 3.04 14.55 9.73
CA ARG A 35 3.75 15.31 10.78
C ARG A 35 3.82 16.79 10.47
N ALA A 36 4.15 17.14 9.22
CA ALA A 36 4.22 18.53 8.79
C ALA A 36 2.84 19.21 8.88
N MET A 37 1.78 18.53 8.44
CA MET A 37 0.42 19.06 8.53
C MET A 37 -0.04 19.23 9.98
N ALA A 38 0.18 18.23 10.84
CA ALA A 38 -0.16 18.29 12.26
C ALA A 38 0.56 19.46 12.98
N ALA A 39 1.83 19.68 12.65
CA ALA A 39 2.58 20.83 13.19
C ALA A 39 1.99 22.17 12.74
N LEU A 40 1.43 22.25 11.53
CA LEU A 40 0.79 23.46 11.00
C LEU A 40 -0.62 23.68 11.58
N THR A 41 -1.38 22.61 11.83
CA THR A 41 -2.77 22.68 12.31
C THR A 41 -2.90 22.62 13.84
N GLY A 42 -1.85 22.20 14.54
CA GLY A 42 -1.89 21.94 15.99
C GLY A 42 -2.58 20.61 16.35
N GLU A 43 -2.83 19.74 15.38
CA GLU A 43 -3.50 18.45 15.59
C GLU A 43 -2.57 17.38 16.16
N THR A 44 -3.13 16.43 16.90
CA THR A 44 -2.39 15.27 17.41
C THR A 44 -2.31 14.18 16.35
N LEU A 45 -1.12 13.62 16.14
CA LEU A 45 -0.94 12.55 15.16
C LEU A 45 -1.49 11.20 15.63
N PRO A 46 -2.08 10.42 14.71
CA PRO A 46 -2.41 9.01 14.92
C PRO A 46 -1.23 8.18 15.46
N ARG A 47 -1.50 7.33 16.46
CA ARG A 47 -0.49 6.45 17.08
C ARG A 47 0.06 5.38 16.12
N SER A 48 -0.73 4.97 15.12
CA SER A 48 -0.44 3.80 14.28
C SER A 48 0.39 4.09 13.03
N PHE A 49 0.92 5.30 12.90
CA PHE A 49 1.88 5.57 11.84
C PHE A 49 3.14 4.72 11.99
N ASP A 50 3.39 4.13 13.16
CA ASP A 50 4.44 3.14 13.37
C ASP A 50 3.96 1.74 13.00
N PRO A 51 4.57 1.04 12.03
CA PRO A 51 4.19 -0.34 11.86
C PRO A 51 4.69 -1.06 13.10
N ARG A 52 3.85 -1.87 13.71
CA ARG A 52 4.35 -3.05 14.40
C ARG A 52 4.89 -4.01 13.34
N LEU A 53 5.97 -3.61 12.67
CA LEU A 53 6.87 -4.55 12.04
C LEU A 53 7.42 -5.38 13.19
N ALA A 54 7.34 -6.70 13.09
CA ALA A 54 8.19 -7.56 13.91
C ALA A 54 9.61 -6.97 13.87
N PRO A 55 10.32 -6.91 15.02
CA PRO A 55 11.59 -6.21 15.11
C PRO A 55 12.48 -6.48 13.90
N LEU A 56 13.12 -5.43 13.40
CA LEU A 56 14.32 -5.59 12.60
C LEU A 56 15.33 -6.29 13.53
N ALA A 57 15.32 -7.63 13.56
CA ALA A 57 16.44 -8.37 14.11
C ALA A 57 17.63 -8.06 13.21
N GLU A 58 18.34 -6.99 13.54
CA GLU A 58 19.73 -6.83 13.17
C GLU A 58 20.46 -7.96 13.90
N ASN A 59 20.99 -8.92 13.14
CA ASN A 59 21.74 -10.08 13.63
C ASN A 59 20.93 -11.13 14.42
N ALA A 60 20.07 -11.89 13.75
CA ALA A 60 19.81 -13.26 14.18
C ALA A 60 20.70 -14.18 13.35
N GLY A 61 21.36 -15.14 14.01
CA GLY A 61 22.30 -16.10 13.43
C GLY A 61 21.72 -16.96 12.29
N PRO A 62 22.34 -18.11 11.96
CA PRO A 62 22.13 -18.79 10.67
C PRO A 62 20.72 -19.32 10.37
N VAL A 63 19.73 -19.10 11.25
CA VAL A 63 18.34 -19.54 11.05
C VAL A 63 17.35 -18.46 11.51
N SER A 64 17.35 -17.30 10.85
CA SER A 64 16.16 -16.42 10.89
C SER A 64 15.03 -17.09 10.10
N PRO A 65 13.79 -17.17 10.64
CA PRO A 65 12.66 -17.69 9.86
C PRO A 65 12.46 -16.84 8.59
N PRO A 66 11.96 -17.42 7.49
CA PRO A 66 11.70 -16.68 6.27
C PRO A 66 10.66 -15.59 6.54
N PHE A 67 11.02 -14.34 6.25
CA PHE A 67 10.11 -13.22 6.34
C PHE A 67 8.96 -13.42 5.33
N THR A 68 7.74 -13.46 5.82
CA THR A 68 6.53 -13.41 4.99
C THR A 68 5.66 -12.28 5.52
N GLY A 69 5.34 -11.32 4.65
CA GLY A 69 4.44 -10.24 4.99
C GLY A 69 3.92 -9.55 3.74
N GLY A 70 2.81 -8.84 3.83
CA GLY A 70 2.22 -8.22 2.66
C GLY A 70 1.30 -7.06 2.98
N ILE A 71 0.88 -6.38 1.94
CA ILE A 71 -0.05 -5.24 2.00
C ILE A 71 -1.30 -5.56 1.22
N TRP A 72 -2.42 -4.96 1.60
CA TRP A 72 -3.57 -4.93 0.71
C TRP A 72 -3.57 -3.64 -0.12
N ARG A 73 -4.08 -3.75 -1.34
CA ARG A 73 -4.19 -2.70 -2.34
C ARG A 73 -5.64 -2.66 -2.80
N LEU A 74 -6.26 -1.49 -2.81
CA LEU A 74 -7.58 -1.25 -3.38
C LEU A 74 -7.40 -0.85 -4.84
N LEU A 75 -7.96 -1.65 -5.72
CA LEU A 75 -7.85 -1.50 -7.17
C LEU A 75 -9.21 -1.11 -7.76
N ALA A 76 -9.19 -0.06 -8.59
CA ALA A 76 -10.29 0.29 -9.46
C ALA A 76 -10.45 -0.72 -10.60
N LEU A 77 -11.53 -0.60 -11.37
CA LEU A 77 -11.90 -1.51 -12.45
C LEU A 77 -10.82 -1.65 -13.54
N ASN A 78 -10.07 -0.59 -13.81
CA ASN A 78 -8.97 -0.59 -14.78
C ASN A 78 -7.65 -1.10 -14.17
N ASN A 79 -7.70 -1.82 -13.05
CA ASN A 79 -6.56 -2.31 -12.27
C ASN A 79 -5.64 -1.21 -11.75
N ARG A 80 -6.06 0.06 -11.80
CA ARG A 80 -5.31 1.15 -11.20
C ARG A 80 -5.52 1.12 -9.70
N GLU A 81 -4.41 1.20 -8.99
CA GLU A 81 -4.46 1.35 -7.54
C GLU A 81 -4.93 2.74 -7.14
N ILE A 82 -5.90 2.78 -6.24
CA ILE A 82 -6.49 4.02 -5.73
C ILE A 82 -6.22 4.22 -4.24
N ALA A 83 -5.98 3.13 -3.49
CA ALA A 83 -5.53 3.17 -2.10
C ALA A 83 -4.75 1.91 -1.73
N ARG A 84 -4.02 1.97 -0.62
CA ARG A 84 -3.29 0.82 -0.04
C ARG A 84 -3.22 0.90 1.48
N SER A 85 -2.95 -0.23 2.12
CA SER A 85 -2.75 -0.29 3.56
C SER A 85 -1.49 0.47 4.01
N LEU A 86 -1.58 1.02 5.22
CA LEU A 86 -0.42 1.52 5.97
C LEU A 86 0.16 0.44 6.92
N PHE A 87 -0.48 -0.71 7.03
CA PHE A 87 0.04 -1.87 7.76
C PHE A 87 0.66 -2.90 6.82
N LEU A 88 1.61 -3.66 7.35
CA LEU A 88 2.02 -4.95 6.85
C LEU A 88 1.27 -6.04 7.63
N TYR A 89 0.78 -7.03 6.91
CA TYR A 89 0.08 -8.19 7.46
C TYR A 89 0.93 -9.43 7.27
N GLU A 90 0.86 -10.33 8.24
CA GLU A 90 1.49 -11.66 8.18
C GLU A 90 0.85 -12.57 7.12
N SER A 91 -0.41 -12.32 6.72
CA SER A 91 -1.13 -13.15 5.77
C SER A 91 -2.23 -12.40 5.01
N ALA A 92 -2.67 -12.99 3.89
CA ALA A 92 -3.83 -12.51 3.15
C ALA A 92 -5.14 -12.59 3.95
N SER A 93 -5.25 -13.56 4.88
CA SER A 93 -6.43 -13.68 5.77
C SER A 93 -6.51 -12.50 6.74
N ALA A 94 -5.40 -12.21 7.44
CA ALA A 94 -5.33 -11.06 8.36
C ALA A 94 -5.60 -9.73 7.65
N ALA A 95 -5.07 -9.56 6.43
CA ALA A 95 -5.37 -8.40 5.59
C ALA A 95 -6.86 -8.32 5.23
N SER A 96 -7.47 -9.45 4.84
CA SER A 96 -8.88 -9.53 4.46
C SER A 96 -9.81 -9.24 5.65
N GLU A 97 -9.49 -9.76 6.83
CA GLU A 97 -10.21 -9.47 8.07
C GLU A 97 -10.16 -7.99 8.42
N HIS A 98 -8.99 -7.36 8.32
CA HIS A 98 -8.87 -5.93 8.56
C HIS A 98 -9.69 -5.13 7.55
N VAL A 99 -9.65 -5.48 6.25
CA VAL A 99 -10.48 -4.81 5.25
C VAL A 99 -11.97 -4.96 5.54
N ARG A 100 -12.44 -6.14 5.95
CA ARG A 100 -13.85 -6.34 6.36
C ARG A 100 -14.22 -5.52 7.60
N LYS A 101 -13.28 -5.28 8.52
CA LYS A 101 -13.49 -4.32 9.63
C LYS A 101 -13.66 -2.90 9.06
N LEU A 102 -12.77 -2.46 8.18
CA LEU A 102 -12.86 -1.14 7.55
C LEU A 102 -14.16 -0.95 6.75
N GLN A 103 -14.66 -1.99 6.08
CA GLN A 103 -15.93 -1.94 5.35
C GLN A 103 -17.13 -1.72 6.28
N ARG A 104 -17.16 -2.41 7.43
CA ARG A 104 -18.22 -2.28 8.43
C ARG A 104 -18.20 -0.93 9.14
N SER A 105 -17.02 -0.34 9.32
CA SER A 105 -16.82 0.97 9.96
C SER A 105 -16.54 2.07 8.95
N SER A 106 -17.00 1.94 7.70
CA SER A 106 -16.60 2.85 6.63
C SER A 106 -17.13 4.28 6.81
N ASP A 107 -18.21 4.46 7.57
CA ASP A 107 -18.77 5.77 7.91
C ASP A 107 -17.94 6.49 8.99
N ASP A 108 -17.14 5.76 9.77
CA ASP A 108 -16.25 6.29 10.80
C ASP A 108 -14.83 6.56 10.29
N ILE A 109 -14.60 6.36 8.98
CA ILE A 109 -13.29 6.61 8.36
C ILE A 109 -13.14 8.10 8.08
N GLU A 110 -12.16 8.71 8.72
CA GLU A 110 -11.79 10.11 8.50
C GLU A 110 -10.63 10.23 7.51
N VAL A 111 -10.70 11.21 6.62
CA VAL A 111 -9.66 11.47 5.61
C VAL A 111 -8.88 12.72 5.95
N HIS A 112 -7.56 12.61 5.86
CA HIS A 112 -6.60 13.67 6.17
C HIS A 112 -5.77 13.98 4.93
N LEU A 113 -5.79 15.24 4.48
CA LEU A 113 -5.00 15.69 3.33
C LEU A 113 -3.61 16.13 3.78
N ILE A 114 -2.59 15.74 3.00
CA ILE A 114 -1.18 16.04 3.26
C ILE A 114 -0.48 16.58 2.03
N ARG A 115 0.66 17.23 2.25
CA ARG A 115 1.60 17.59 1.18
C ARG A 115 2.61 16.47 0.96
N GLY A 116 3.03 16.32 -0.29
CA GLY A 116 4.01 15.34 -0.69
C GLY A 116 5.46 15.78 -0.44
N PRO A 117 6.41 14.88 -0.72
CA PRO A 117 7.84 15.12 -0.46
C PRO A 117 8.45 16.16 -1.39
N VAL A 118 7.79 16.47 -2.51
CA VAL A 118 8.20 17.49 -3.47
C VAL A 118 7.11 18.56 -3.52
N SER A 119 7.50 19.81 -3.82
CA SER A 119 6.57 20.91 -4.01
C SER A 119 5.44 20.54 -4.98
N MET A 120 4.24 21.04 -4.70
CA MET A 120 3.01 20.82 -5.49
C MET A 120 2.51 19.37 -5.55
N GLN A 121 3.05 18.46 -4.73
CA GLN A 121 2.47 17.14 -4.57
C GLN A 121 1.51 17.11 -3.38
N HIS A 122 0.39 16.41 -3.55
CA HIS A 122 -0.67 16.23 -2.57
C HIS A 122 -0.93 14.75 -2.37
N GLY A 123 -1.22 14.37 -1.13
CA GLY A 123 -1.58 13.00 -0.78
C GLY A 123 -2.63 13.01 0.31
N TRP A 124 -3.05 11.81 0.70
CA TRP A 124 -3.98 11.64 1.79
C TRP A 124 -3.70 10.33 2.53
N TYR A 125 -4.08 10.31 3.80
CA TYR A 125 -4.25 9.10 4.60
C TYR A 125 -5.63 9.09 5.23
N ALA A 126 -6.07 7.93 5.68
CA ALA A 126 -7.34 7.78 6.37
C ALA A 126 -7.15 7.09 7.72
N THR A 127 -7.95 7.50 8.69
CA THR A 127 -7.96 6.98 10.05
C THR A 127 -9.28 6.32 10.38
N LEU A 128 -9.23 5.29 11.22
CA LEU A 128 -10.38 4.73 11.94
C LEU A 128 -10.00 4.69 13.42
N ASP A 129 -10.82 5.22 14.32
CA ASP A 129 -10.51 5.29 15.76
C ASP A 129 -9.13 5.92 16.05
N SER A 130 -8.78 7.02 15.36
CA SER A 130 -7.45 7.67 15.43
C SER A 130 -6.25 6.77 15.07
N VAL A 131 -6.49 5.67 14.34
CA VAL A 131 -5.48 4.78 13.78
C VAL A 131 -5.43 5.00 12.27
N ALA A 132 -4.31 5.49 11.74
CA ALA A 132 -4.06 5.54 10.30
C ALA A 132 -4.06 4.11 9.71
N VAL A 133 -4.99 3.83 8.80
CA VAL A 133 -5.27 2.48 8.26
C VAL A 133 -4.89 2.34 6.79
N MET A 134 -5.06 3.39 6.00
CA MET A 134 -4.76 3.39 4.57
C MET A 134 -4.32 4.76 4.07
N SER A 135 -3.77 4.78 2.86
CA SER A 135 -3.36 6.01 2.17
C SER A 135 -3.60 5.92 0.68
N CYS A 136 -3.42 7.07 0.02
CA CYS A 136 -3.33 7.14 -1.43
C CYS A 136 -2.31 6.15 -2.01
N GLY A 137 -2.59 5.62 -3.21
CA GLY A 137 -1.63 4.77 -3.93
C GLY A 137 -0.52 5.53 -4.64
N ARG A 138 -0.66 6.86 -4.74
CA ARG A 138 0.26 7.78 -5.43
C ARG A 138 0.06 9.21 -4.95
N TRP A 139 1.04 10.06 -5.24
CA TRP A 139 0.92 11.50 -5.10
C TRP A 139 0.13 12.13 -6.26
N TYR A 140 -0.56 13.23 -5.97
CA TYR A 140 -1.41 13.97 -6.90
C TYR A 140 -0.84 15.38 -7.15
N PRO A 141 -0.95 15.91 -8.38
CA PRO A 141 -0.40 17.22 -8.72
C PRO A 141 -1.30 18.39 -8.27
N ALA A 142 -2.51 18.12 -7.80
CA ALA A 142 -3.47 19.14 -7.39
C ALA A 142 -4.28 18.68 -6.17
N ALA A 143 -4.57 19.61 -5.26
CA ALA A 143 -5.33 19.35 -4.04
C ALA A 143 -6.75 18.84 -4.32
N GLY A 144 -7.44 19.39 -5.32
CA GLY A 144 -8.79 18.94 -5.73
C GLY A 144 -8.81 17.47 -6.15
N LEU A 145 -7.88 17.07 -7.04
CA LEU A 145 -7.74 15.67 -7.47
C LEU A 145 -7.38 14.74 -6.31
N CYS A 146 -6.59 15.23 -5.35
CA CYS A 146 -6.24 14.49 -4.15
C CYS A 146 -7.47 14.24 -3.28
N HIS A 147 -8.29 15.26 -3.07
CA HIS A 147 -9.53 15.18 -2.30
C HIS A 147 -10.54 14.24 -2.97
N GLU A 148 -10.79 14.39 -4.27
CA GLU A 148 -11.65 13.49 -5.05
C GLU A 148 -11.19 12.03 -4.97
N SER A 149 -9.87 11.79 -5.08
CA SER A 149 -9.32 10.45 -4.92
C SER A 149 -9.60 9.88 -3.53
N ALA A 150 -9.52 10.69 -2.49
CA ALA A 150 -9.70 10.21 -1.13
C ALA A 150 -11.15 9.78 -0.89
N VAL A 151 -12.10 10.65 -1.27
CA VAL A 151 -13.53 10.37 -1.22
C VAL A 151 -13.85 9.11 -2.03
N TYR A 152 -13.39 9.04 -3.28
CA TYR A 152 -13.60 7.88 -4.14
C TYR A 152 -13.04 6.59 -3.53
N SER A 153 -11.85 6.64 -2.92
CA SER A 153 -11.24 5.46 -2.31
C SER A 153 -12.01 4.95 -1.08
N VAL A 154 -12.55 5.83 -0.24
CA VAL A 154 -13.40 5.43 0.90
C VAL A 154 -14.72 4.82 0.40
N THR A 155 -15.37 5.45 -0.58
CA THR A 155 -16.59 4.91 -1.20
C THR A 155 -16.34 3.56 -1.88
N ALA A 156 -15.23 3.42 -2.62
CA ALA A 156 -14.87 2.18 -3.28
C ALA A 156 -14.55 1.07 -2.26
N LEU A 157 -13.88 1.40 -1.15
CA LEU A 157 -13.56 0.45 -0.08
C LEU A 157 -14.82 -0.23 0.46
N ARG A 158 -15.89 0.55 0.72
CA ARG A 158 -17.17 0.06 1.27
C ARG A 158 -17.74 -1.13 0.52
N THR A 159 -17.61 -1.12 -0.81
CA THR A 159 -18.19 -2.15 -1.69
C THR A 159 -17.14 -3.08 -2.31
N ALA A 160 -15.86 -2.84 -2.05
CA ALA A 160 -14.79 -3.57 -2.71
C ALA A 160 -14.88 -5.08 -2.44
N ARG A 161 -14.76 -5.89 -3.48
CA ARG A 161 -14.73 -7.34 -3.33
C ARG A 161 -13.43 -7.78 -2.66
N VAL A 162 -13.53 -8.26 -1.43
CA VAL A 162 -12.43 -8.89 -0.70
C VAL A 162 -12.30 -10.31 -1.22
N THR A 163 -11.33 -10.53 -2.12
CA THR A 163 -11.16 -11.85 -2.72
C THR A 163 -10.15 -12.63 -1.90
N PRO A 164 -10.48 -13.83 -1.39
CA PRO A 164 -9.60 -14.58 -0.52
C PRO A 164 -8.30 -15.06 -1.20
N ASP A 165 -8.22 -15.06 -2.55
CA ASP A 165 -7.14 -15.77 -3.25
C ASP A 165 -6.68 -15.22 -4.63
N VAL A 166 -7.31 -14.18 -5.19
CA VAL A 166 -6.98 -13.74 -6.58
C VAL A 166 -5.65 -12.98 -6.67
N ALA A 167 -5.19 -12.40 -5.57
CA ALA A 167 -4.02 -11.53 -5.59
C ALA A 167 -2.70 -12.30 -5.57
N ALA A 168 -2.64 -13.47 -4.92
CA ALA A 168 -1.48 -14.33 -5.00
C ALA A 168 -1.24 -14.76 -6.47
N THR A 169 -2.31 -15.06 -7.22
CA THR A 169 -2.21 -15.41 -8.65
C THR A 169 -1.85 -14.21 -9.53
N ALA A 170 -2.42 -13.03 -9.28
CA ALA A 170 -2.06 -11.82 -10.04
C ALA A 170 -0.64 -11.34 -9.75
N ALA A 171 -0.20 -11.38 -8.49
CA ALA A 171 1.16 -11.06 -8.06
C ALA A 171 2.17 -12.08 -8.60
N ARG A 172 1.86 -13.39 -8.55
CA ARG A 172 2.66 -14.45 -9.21
C ARG A 172 2.77 -14.21 -10.71
N THR A 173 1.67 -13.81 -11.38
CA THR A 173 1.65 -13.53 -12.82
C THR A 173 2.47 -12.29 -13.17
N LEU A 174 2.39 -11.23 -12.35
CA LEU A 174 3.20 -10.00 -12.53
C LEU A 174 4.68 -10.25 -12.26
N ALA A 175 5.02 -11.03 -11.22
CA ALA A 175 6.38 -11.43 -10.90
C ALA A 175 6.98 -12.31 -12.00
N ALA A 176 6.23 -13.29 -12.50
CA ALA A 176 6.64 -14.13 -13.64
C ALA A 176 6.91 -13.28 -14.90
N ARG A 177 6.00 -12.36 -15.25
CA ARG A 177 6.19 -11.45 -16.40
C ARG A 177 7.38 -10.51 -16.24
N ALA A 178 7.68 -10.08 -15.01
CA ALA A 178 8.85 -9.25 -14.73
C ALA A 178 10.15 -10.06 -14.88
N ALA A 179 10.18 -11.29 -14.39
CA ALA A 179 11.30 -12.22 -14.56
C ALA A 179 11.56 -12.54 -16.04
N ASP A 180 10.50 -12.80 -16.81
CA ASP A 180 10.60 -13.07 -18.26
C ASP A 180 11.22 -11.88 -19.02
N ARG A 181 10.80 -10.64 -18.69
CA ARG A 181 11.39 -9.43 -19.29
C ARG A 181 12.84 -9.22 -18.90
N ALA A 182 13.23 -9.54 -17.66
CA ALA A 182 14.61 -9.46 -17.22
C ALA A 182 15.49 -10.49 -17.94
N ALA A 183 15.02 -11.73 -18.09
CA ALA A 183 15.69 -12.79 -18.82
C ALA A 183 15.84 -12.47 -20.32
N ALA A 184 14.80 -11.91 -20.95
CA ALA A 184 14.86 -11.46 -22.33
C ALA A 184 15.91 -10.35 -22.55
N ARG A 185 16.01 -9.39 -21.62
CA ARG A 185 17.03 -8.33 -21.67
C ARG A 185 18.44 -8.86 -21.48
N ALA A 186 18.64 -9.83 -20.59
CA ALA A 186 19.95 -10.45 -20.39
C ALA A 186 20.44 -11.19 -21.66
N ARG A 187 19.55 -11.94 -22.33
CA ARG A 187 19.85 -12.62 -23.60
C ARG A 187 20.20 -11.64 -24.72
N SER A 188 19.50 -10.50 -24.81
CA SER A 188 19.79 -9.47 -25.82
C SER A 188 21.15 -8.78 -25.63
N ARG A 189 21.70 -8.77 -24.39
CA ARG A 189 23.00 -8.17 -24.09
C ARG A 189 24.18 -9.13 -24.25
N GLY A 190 23.94 -10.44 -24.18
CA GLY A 190 24.97 -11.47 -24.38
C GLY A 190 25.26 -11.79 -25.86
N GLY A 191 24.38 -11.40 -26.78
CA GLY A 191 24.52 -11.69 -28.22
C GLY A 191 25.27 -10.64 -29.05
N VAL A 192 25.86 -9.61 -28.41
CA VAL A 192 26.56 -8.51 -29.13
C VAL A 192 28.10 -8.68 -29.12
N ASN A 193 28.63 -9.76 -28.52
CA ASN A 193 30.05 -10.12 -28.58
C ASN A 193 30.24 -11.53 -29.14
N ALA A 194 29.82 -11.74 -30.39
CA ALA A 194 30.26 -12.87 -31.22
C ALA A 194 30.65 -12.35 -32.60
#